data_AF-A0A925E652-F1
#
_entry.id   AF-A0A925E652-F1
#
_cell.length_a   1.000
_cell.length_b   1.000
_cell.length_c   1.000
_cell.angle_alpha   90.00
_cell.angle_beta   90.00
_cell.angle_gamma   90.00
#
_symmetry.space_group_name_H-M   'P 1'
#
loop_
_entity.id
_entity.type
_entity.pdbx_description
1 polymer ?
#
loop_
_entity_poly.entity_id
_entity_poly.type
_entity_poly.pdbx_seq_one_letter_code
_entity_poly.pdbx_strand_id
1 'polypeptide(L)'
;MSRLNVPFPLQDKLRFSVLPVLVAVSMGLLTATQPPALMLVLFGVASLILLLAISPISAFMLLLILAPMRTLILTEARFQLPIEIGQLTVLIMIATWAVHQIARGRKLLDFSWSSSYIPLIGFIIISGLTFFNAISVGAWLNEWLKWVLMLIIAVLVVSIAGKGRWEWLVLGLLMAGIANALIGFYIFFGGSGALHLLIENRFFRAFGTFGQPNPFGGFMGLLAPLALTSAFGYLMLLVSRWRQTKQLDTEAIIPLLFYGGAFVLIAGGVIISWSRGAWLAFVISLGMIMFALPRKWWQGLALLFAASVLIAGLWLTG
;
A
#
# COMPACT_ATOMS: atom_id res chain seq x y z
N MET A 1 -8.98 58.47 -33.83
CA MET A 1 -8.64 57.57 -32.71
C MET A 1 -8.60 56.15 -33.25
N SER A 2 -7.42 55.72 -33.70
CA SER A 2 -7.16 54.44 -34.36
C SER A 2 -6.97 53.32 -33.33
N ARG A 3 -7.62 52.18 -33.57
CA ARG A 3 -7.43 50.94 -32.81
C ARG A 3 -6.05 50.38 -33.10
N LEU A 4 -5.21 50.26 -32.09
CA LEU A 4 -3.95 49.52 -32.15
C LEU A 4 -4.27 48.02 -32.10
N ASN A 5 -4.20 47.38 -33.27
CA ASN A 5 -4.13 45.93 -33.43
C ASN A 5 -2.79 45.45 -32.85
N VAL A 6 -2.83 44.79 -31.70
CA VAL A 6 -1.68 44.04 -31.18
C VAL A 6 -1.77 42.62 -31.76
N PRO A 7 -0.80 42.16 -32.58
CA PRO A 7 -0.80 40.78 -33.05
C PRO A 7 -0.40 39.84 -31.90
N PHE A 8 -1.32 38.98 -31.47
CA PHE A 8 -0.99 37.82 -30.64
C PHE A 8 -0.09 36.87 -31.45
N PRO A 9 1.05 36.40 -30.92
CA PRO A 9 1.94 35.52 -31.67
C PRO A 9 1.34 34.11 -31.76
N LEU A 10 0.82 33.78 -32.95
CA LEU A 10 0.35 32.43 -33.31
C LEU A 10 1.46 31.36 -33.31
N GLN A 11 2.74 31.76 -33.25
CA GLN A 11 3.90 30.86 -33.35
C GLN A 11 4.08 29.96 -32.12
N ASP A 12 3.68 30.40 -30.92
CA ASP A 12 3.80 29.58 -29.72
C ASP A 12 2.80 28.41 -29.71
N LYS A 13 1.60 28.59 -30.29
CA LYS A 13 0.60 27.50 -30.38
C LYS A 13 1.01 26.38 -31.35
N LEU A 14 1.77 26.68 -32.40
CA LEU A 14 2.24 25.67 -33.35
C LEU A 14 3.39 24.81 -32.77
N ARG A 15 4.31 25.41 -32.01
CA ARG A 15 5.42 24.65 -31.38
C ARG A 15 4.93 23.64 -30.35
N PHE A 16 3.85 23.94 -29.62
CA PHE A 16 3.23 23.02 -28.66
C PHE A 16 2.36 21.93 -29.31
N SER A 17 2.02 22.01 -30.61
CA SER A 17 1.16 21.02 -31.28
C SER A 17 1.91 20.03 -32.18
N VAL A 18 3.10 20.38 -32.69
CA VAL A 18 3.88 19.46 -33.55
C VAL A 18 4.58 18.36 -32.72
N LEU A 19 5.11 18.69 -31.54
CA LEU A 19 5.84 17.72 -30.71
C LEU A 19 4.95 16.55 -30.24
N PRO A 20 3.72 16.76 -29.72
CA PRO A 20 2.84 15.67 -29.34
C PRO A 20 2.43 14.79 -30.52
N VAL A 21 2.23 15.39 -31.70
CA VAL A 21 1.88 14.66 -32.93
C VAL A 21 3.05 13.79 -33.39
N LEU A 22 4.28 14.32 -33.39
CA LEU A 22 5.47 13.54 -33.73
C LEU A 22 5.70 12.39 -32.73
N VAL A 23 5.52 12.63 -31.44
CA VAL A 23 5.58 11.59 -30.41
C VAL A 23 4.50 10.53 -30.65
N ALA A 24 3.25 10.94 -30.91
CA ALA A 24 2.15 10.01 -31.16
C ALA A 24 2.35 9.18 -32.43
N VAL A 25 2.82 9.78 -33.53
CA VAL A 25 3.13 9.08 -34.78
C VAL A 25 4.30 8.11 -34.58
N SER A 26 5.35 8.53 -33.88
CA SER A 26 6.50 7.67 -33.57
C SER A 26 6.09 6.49 -32.69
N MET A 27 5.26 6.72 -31.67
CA MET A 27 4.71 5.68 -30.80
C MET A 27 3.81 4.72 -31.60
N GLY A 28 3.00 5.25 -32.52
CA GLY A 28 2.15 4.45 -33.42
C GLY A 28 2.96 3.56 -34.36
N LEU A 29 4.01 4.10 -34.98
CA LEU A 29 4.92 3.34 -35.85
C LEU A 29 5.70 2.27 -35.07
N LEU A 30 6.19 2.60 -33.87
CA LEU A 30 6.83 1.63 -32.98
C LEU A 30 5.86 0.51 -32.60
N THR A 31 4.62 0.85 -32.25
CA THR A 31 3.58 -0.14 -31.89
C THR A 31 3.23 -1.06 -33.05
N ALA A 32 3.21 -0.53 -34.29
CA ALA A 32 2.89 -1.30 -35.48
C ALA A 32 4.03 -2.22 -35.96
N THR A 33 5.29 -1.90 -35.63
CA THR A 33 6.47 -2.60 -36.17
C THR A 33 7.12 -3.57 -35.20
N GLN A 34 6.89 -3.41 -33.90
CA GLN A 34 7.54 -4.23 -32.87
C GLN A 34 6.61 -5.30 -32.30
N PRO A 35 7.18 -6.38 -31.71
CA PRO A 35 6.38 -7.40 -31.03
C PRO A 35 5.50 -6.78 -29.93
N PRO A 36 4.21 -7.19 -29.81
CA PRO A 36 3.30 -6.64 -28.81
C PRO A 36 3.82 -6.75 -27.37
N ALA A 37 4.53 -7.83 -27.05
CA ALA A 37 5.15 -8.03 -25.74
C ALA A 37 6.22 -6.96 -25.42
N LEU A 38 7.05 -6.60 -26.40
CA LEU A 38 8.06 -5.56 -26.24
C LEU A 38 7.40 -4.19 -26.02
N MET A 39 6.33 -3.91 -26.78
CA MET A 39 5.56 -2.67 -26.64
C MET A 39 4.91 -2.55 -25.26
N LEU A 40 4.31 -3.63 -24.74
CA LEU A 40 3.76 -3.66 -23.38
C LEU A 40 4.84 -3.35 -22.33
N VAL A 41 6.04 -3.92 -22.46
CA VAL A 41 7.16 -3.63 -21.55
C VAL A 41 7.59 -2.17 -21.66
N LEU A 42 7.79 -1.65 -22.87
CA LEU A 42 8.22 -0.27 -23.09
C LEU A 42 7.19 0.73 -22.55
N PHE A 43 5.91 0.54 -22.86
CA PHE A 43 4.84 1.39 -22.32
C PHE A 43 4.73 1.27 -20.79
N GLY A 44 4.91 0.07 -20.24
CA GLY A 44 4.93 -0.15 -18.79
C GLY A 44 6.08 0.62 -18.12
N VAL A 45 7.29 0.50 -18.65
CA VAL A 45 8.48 1.21 -18.14
C VAL A 45 8.33 2.72 -18.30
N ALA A 46 7.89 3.20 -19.47
CA ALA A 46 7.67 4.63 -19.71
C ALA A 46 6.61 5.21 -18.78
N SER A 47 5.49 4.50 -18.59
CA SER A 47 4.43 4.89 -17.65
C SER A 47 4.95 4.92 -16.22
N LEU A 48 5.77 3.95 -15.82
CA LEU A 48 6.39 3.92 -14.51
C LEU A 48 7.32 5.12 -14.28
N ILE A 49 8.21 5.40 -15.24
CA ILE A 49 9.11 6.56 -15.18
C ILE A 49 8.30 7.85 -15.05
N LEU A 50 7.23 7.99 -15.85
CA LEU A 50 6.35 9.15 -15.79
C LEU A 50 5.67 9.29 -14.41
N LEU A 51 5.14 8.19 -13.85
CA LEU A 51 4.52 8.19 -12.52
C LEU A 51 5.52 8.60 -11.42
N LEU A 52 6.75 8.06 -11.47
CA LEU A 52 7.84 8.42 -10.56
C LEU A 52 8.21 9.91 -10.69
N ALA A 53 8.23 10.44 -11.91
CA ALA A 53 8.51 11.85 -12.17
C ALA A 53 7.39 12.78 -11.65
N ILE A 54 6.12 12.35 -11.68
CA ILE A 54 4.97 13.16 -11.24
C ILE A 54 4.90 13.28 -9.72
N SER A 55 5.07 12.17 -8.99
CA SER A 55 4.88 12.15 -7.54
C SER A 55 5.75 11.10 -6.84
N PRO A 56 6.41 11.45 -5.72
CA PRO A 56 7.20 10.48 -4.94
C PRO A 56 6.33 9.39 -4.29
N ILE A 57 5.02 9.60 -4.18
CA ILE A 57 4.06 8.61 -3.66
C ILE A 57 4.01 7.38 -4.57
N SER A 58 4.18 7.56 -5.89
CA SER A 58 4.14 6.43 -6.83
C SER A 58 5.26 5.43 -6.55
N ALA A 59 6.43 5.89 -6.08
CA ALA A 59 7.54 5.02 -5.71
C ALA A 59 7.21 4.18 -4.46
N PHE A 60 6.46 4.75 -3.51
CA PHE A 60 5.92 3.99 -2.38
C PHE A 60 4.89 2.95 -2.85
N MET A 61 4.03 3.28 -3.82
CA MET A 61 3.09 2.31 -4.39
C MET A 61 3.78 1.17 -5.09
N LEU A 62 4.84 1.48 -5.83
CA LEU A 62 5.70 0.48 -6.46
C LEU A 62 6.29 -0.48 -5.42
N LEU A 63 6.82 0.07 -4.32
CA LEU A 63 7.34 -0.72 -3.20
C LEU A 63 6.29 -1.65 -2.61
N LEU A 64 5.08 -1.16 -2.32
CA LEU A 64 4.01 -1.96 -1.73
C LEU A 64 3.52 -3.10 -2.63
N ILE A 65 3.54 -2.90 -3.94
CA ILE A 65 3.07 -3.90 -4.91
C ILE A 65 4.17 -4.93 -5.19
N LEU A 66 5.40 -4.48 -5.43
CA LEU A 66 6.49 -5.35 -5.90
C LEU A 66 7.26 -6.03 -4.77
N ALA A 67 7.41 -5.43 -3.58
CA ALA A 67 8.17 -6.05 -2.50
C ALA A 67 7.60 -7.42 -2.06
N PRO A 68 6.27 -7.59 -1.92
CA PRO A 68 5.69 -8.91 -1.64
C PRO A 68 5.94 -9.97 -2.72
N MET A 69 6.21 -9.56 -3.96
CA MET A 69 6.45 -10.49 -5.08
C MET A 69 7.81 -11.19 -5.04
N ARG A 70 8.64 -10.97 -4.01
CA ARG A 70 9.96 -11.59 -3.86
C ARG A 70 9.91 -13.10 -4.12
N THR A 71 9.00 -13.82 -3.47
CA THR A 71 8.92 -15.28 -3.59
C THR A 71 8.52 -15.68 -5.01
N LEU A 72 7.52 -15.02 -5.60
CA LEU A 72 7.07 -15.27 -6.96
C LEU A 72 8.18 -15.04 -8.00
N ILE A 73 8.95 -13.96 -7.85
CA ILE A 73 10.08 -13.68 -8.75
C ILE A 73 11.16 -14.76 -8.60
N LEU A 74 11.47 -15.18 -7.37
CA LEU A 74 12.48 -16.21 -7.14
C LEU A 74 12.10 -17.59 -7.67
N THR A 75 10.80 -17.93 -7.72
CA THR A 75 10.34 -19.24 -8.19
C THR A 75 10.02 -19.26 -9.68
N GLU A 76 9.46 -18.19 -10.24
CA GLU A 76 8.93 -18.16 -11.61
C GLU A 76 9.80 -17.39 -12.61
N ALA A 77 10.66 -16.47 -12.15
CA ALA A 77 11.47 -15.68 -13.08
C ALA A 77 12.59 -16.53 -13.67
N ARG A 78 12.75 -16.44 -15.00
CA ARG A 78 13.85 -17.11 -15.73
C ARG A 78 15.22 -16.51 -15.46
N PHE A 79 15.27 -15.36 -14.79
CA PHE A 79 16.49 -14.63 -14.47
C PHE A 79 16.46 -14.24 -12.99
N GLN A 80 17.64 -14.21 -12.39
CA GLN A 80 17.80 -13.76 -11.02
C GLN A 80 18.19 -12.27 -11.02
N LEU A 81 17.50 -11.49 -10.19
CA LEU A 81 17.86 -10.09 -9.97
C LEU A 81 19.15 -10.03 -9.13
N PRO A 82 20.06 -9.07 -9.40
CA PRO A 82 21.29 -8.91 -8.63
C PRO A 82 21.04 -8.46 -7.19
N ILE A 83 19.90 -7.83 -6.94
CA ILE A 83 19.46 -7.31 -5.64
C ILE A 83 18.01 -7.74 -5.43
N GLU A 84 17.61 -8.02 -4.20
CA GLU A 84 16.23 -8.38 -3.88
C GLU A 84 15.25 -7.27 -4.31
N ILE A 85 14.09 -7.66 -4.87
CA ILE A 85 13.10 -6.71 -5.40
C ILE A 85 12.64 -5.66 -4.37
N GLY A 86 12.53 -6.06 -3.10
CA GLY A 86 12.20 -5.15 -2.00
C GLY A 86 13.28 -4.09 -1.79
N GLN A 87 14.55 -4.47 -1.77
CA GLN A 87 15.66 -3.53 -1.64
C GLN A 87 15.77 -2.60 -2.85
N LEU A 88 15.58 -3.13 -4.06
CA LEU A 88 15.58 -2.34 -5.29
C LEU A 88 14.48 -1.28 -5.27
N THR A 89 13.27 -1.66 -4.86
CA THR A 89 12.14 -0.71 -4.79
C THR A 89 12.29 0.32 -3.68
N VAL A 90 12.92 -0.03 -2.54
CA VAL A 90 13.30 0.96 -1.52
C VAL A 90 14.32 1.96 -2.07
N LEU A 91 15.33 1.49 -2.82
CA LEU A 91 16.31 2.36 -3.45
C LEU A 91 15.66 3.33 -4.45
N ILE A 92 14.74 2.82 -5.28
CA ILE A 92 13.94 3.64 -6.20
C ILE A 92 13.11 4.68 -5.42
N MET A 93 12.52 4.31 -4.29
CA MET A 93 11.76 5.23 -3.45
C MET A 93 12.64 6.34 -2.88
N ILE A 94 13.81 6.01 -2.32
CA ILE A 94 14.77 6.98 -1.80
C ILE A 94 15.22 7.92 -2.93
N ALA A 95 15.61 7.37 -4.08
CA ALA A 95 16.08 8.15 -5.22
C ALA A 95 14.99 9.09 -5.76
N THR A 96 13.76 8.58 -5.93
CA THR A 96 12.62 9.38 -6.40
C THR A 96 12.30 10.51 -5.43
N TRP A 97 12.24 10.22 -4.13
CA TRP A 97 12.02 11.25 -3.12
C TRP A 97 13.14 12.31 -3.13
N ALA A 98 14.42 11.89 -3.21
CA ALA A 98 15.55 12.82 -3.22
C ALA A 98 15.52 13.74 -4.45
N VAL A 99 15.28 13.18 -5.64
CA VAL A 99 15.13 13.94 -6.89
C VAL A 99 14.00 14.96 -6.77
N HIS A 100 12.84 14.57 -6.23
CA HIS A 100 11.71 15.49 -6.02
C HIS A 100 12.03 16.62 -5.03
N GLN A 101 12.76 16.32 -3.96
CA GLN A 101 13.16 17.33 -2.98
C GLN A 101 14.15 18.33 -3.60
N ILE A 102 15.18 17.83 -4.29
CA ILE A 102 16.19 18.66 -4.97
C ILE A 102 15.53 19.52 -6.07
N ALA A 103 14.72 18.92 -6.94
CA ALA A 103 14.05 19.62 -8.04
C ALA A 103 13.08 20.71 -7.57
N ARG A 104 12.52 20.58 -6.35
CA ARG A 104 11.64 21.59 -5.74
C ARG A 104 12.38 22.54 -4.80
N GLY A 105 13.71 22.51 -4.75
CA GLY A 105 14.53 23.34 -3.88
C GLY A 105 14.26 23.12 -2.38
N ARG A 106 13.75 21.94 -2.01
CA ARG A 106 13.45 21.59 -0.62
C ARG A 106 14.69 20.96 0.02
N LYS A 107 14.81 21.15 1.34
CA LYS A 107 15.86 20.49 2.12
C LYS A 107 15.61 18.98 2.11
N LEU A 108 16.67 18.20 1.90
CA LEU A 108 16.62 16.74 2.03
C LEU A 108 16.36 16.34 3.49
N LEU A 109 16.88 17.10 4.45
CA LEU A 109 16.76 16.81 5.89
C LEU A 109 15.63 17.60 6.56
N ASP A 110 14.54 17.89 5.84
CA ASP A 110 13.34 18.48 6.47
C ASP A 110 12.57 17.38 7.22
N PHE A 111 13.04 17.08 8.42
CA PHE A 111 12.54 15.99 9.25
C PHE A 111 11.34 16.44 10.08
N SER A 112 10.17 15.90 9.79
CA SER A 112 9.00 16.02 10.66
C SER A 112 9.01 14.87 11.68
N TRP A 113 9.14 15.22 12.96
CA TRP A 113 9.09 14.25 14.04
C TRP A 113 7.70 13.59 14.15
N SER A 114 7.69 12.27 14.29
CA SER A 114 6.50 11.47 14.56
C SER A 114 6.72 10.65 15.83
N SER A 115 5.72 10.57 16.70
CA SER A 115 5.76 9.75 17.91
C SER A 115 5.99 8.25 17.61
N SER A 116 5.67 7.80 16.38
CA SER A 116 5.94 6.43 15.94
C SER A 116 7.43 6.10 15.85
N TYR A 117 8.32 7.11 15.77
CA TYR A 117 9.76 6.88 15.73
C TYR A 117 10.32 6.43 17.07
N ILE A 118 9.71 6.83 18.18
CA ILE A 118 10.19 6.51 19.54
C ILE A 118 10.30 4.99 19.76
N PRO A 119 9.23 4.18 19.58
CA PRO A 119 9.33 2.75 19.78
C PRO A 119 10.28 2.08 18.77
N LEU A 120 10.34 2.58 17.53
CA LEU A 120 11.19 2.00 16.48
C LEU A 120 12.68 2.28 16.75
N ILE A 121 13.04 3.52 17.12
CA ILE A 121 14.39 3.90 17.52
C ILE A 121 14.80 3.13 18.78
N GLY A 122 13.90 3.05 19.78
CA GLY A 122 14.13 2.25 20.98
C GLY A 122 14.42 0.79 20.64
N PHE A 123 13.64 0.18 19.76
CA PHE A 123 13.87 -1.18 19.27
C PHE A 123 15.22 -1.32 18.53
N ILE A 124 15.58 -0.37 17.66
CA ILE A 124 16.87 -0.40 16.92
C ILE A 124 18.05 -0.28 17.87
N ILE A 125 17.96 0.56 18.90
CA ILE A 125 19.01 0.70 19.92
C ILE A 125 19.14 -0.60 20.72
N ILE A 126 18.03 -1.11 21.26
CA ILE A 126 18.04 -2.34 22.07
C ILE A 126 18.52 -3.54 21.26
N SER A 127 17.99 -3.74 20.05
CA SER A 127 18.44 -4.81 19.15
C SER A 127 19.89 -4.60 18.69
N GLY A 128 20.36 -3.36 18.58
CA GLY A 128 21.76 -3.04 18.32
C GLY A 128 22.69 -3.55 19.41
N LEU A 129 22.29 -3.41 20.69
CA LEU A 129 23.06 -3.93 21.83
C LEU A 129 23.14 -5.47 21.85
N THR A 130 22.27 -6.19 21.15
CA THR A 130 22.35 -7.66 21.05
C THR A 130 23.57 -8.15 20.25
N PHE A 131 24.29 -7.24 19.57
CA PHE A 131 25.56 -7.51 18.91
C PHE A 131 26.55 -8.26 19.80
N PHE A 132 26.65 -7.86 21.08
CA PHE A 132 27.59 -8.45 22.03
C PHE A 132 27.31 -9.93 22.36
N ASN A 133 26.11 -10.42 22.03
CA ASN A 133 25.70 -11.80 22.23
C ASN A 133 25.33 -12.49 20.89
N ALA A 134 25.75 -11.92 19.76
CA ALA A 134 25.40 -12.45 18.44
C ALA A 134 26.23 -13.70 18.11
N ILE A 135 25.56 -14.82 17.87
CA ILE A 135 26.18 -16.07 17.40
C ILE A 135 26.83 -15.86 16.02
N SER A 136 26.21 -15.06 15.16
CA SER A 136 26.74 -14.66 13.86
C SER A 136 26.59 -13.17 13.67
N VAL A 137 27.73 -12.47 13.59
CA VAL A 137 27.78 -11.02 13.35
C VAL A 137 27.14 -10.66 12.01
N GLY A 138 27.36 -11.47 10.97
CA GLY A 138 26.76 -11.23 9.66
C GLY A 138 25.23 -11.33 9.68
N ALA A 139 24.70 -12.36 10.36
CA ALA A 139 23.25 -12.51 10.51
C ALA A 139 22.64 -11.38 11.35
N TRP A 140 23.28 -11.03 12.47
CA TRP A 140 22.87 -9.90 13.30
C TRP A 140 22.86 -8.59 12.50
N LEU A 141 23.93 -8.32 11.75
CA LEU A 141 24.06 -7.09 10.97
C LEU A 141 22.96 -7.01 9.91
N ASN A 142 22.71 -8.12 9.20
CA ASN A 142 21.65 -8.19 8.20
C ASN A 142 20.26 -7.94 8.81
N GLU A 143 19.94 -8.54 9.96
CA GLU A 143 18.66 -8.29 10.62
C GLU A 143 18.55 -6.86 11.18
N TRP A 144 19.61 -6.36 11.81
CA TRP A 144 19.65 -5.00 12.36
C TRP A 144 19.50 -3.94 11.27
N LEU A 145 20.19 -4.11 10.13
CA LEU A 145 20.07 -3.21 8.98
C LEU A 145 18.67 -3.19 8.37
N LYS A 146 17.90 -4.28 8.40
CA LYS A 146 16.50 -4.26 7.97
C LYS A 146 15.68 -3.31 8.82
N TRP A 147 15.91 -3.27 10.13
CA TRP A 147 15.18 -2.36 11.02
C TRP A 147 15.60 -0.90 10.85
N VAL A 148 16.89 -0.64 10.61
CA VAL A 148 17.36 0.70 10.18
C VAL A 148 16.69 1.11 8.87
N LEU A 149 16.58 0.20 7.90
CA LEU A 149 15.88 0.44 6.64
C LEU A 149 14.39 0.73 6.87
N MET A 150 13.74 0.00 7.77
CA MET A 150 12.34 0.27 8.16
C MET A 150 12.16 1.66 8.78
N LEU A 151 13.13 2.15 9.57
CA LEU A 151 13.12 3.52 10.08
C LEU A 151 13.25 4.53 8.95
N ILE A 152 14.14 4.30 7.99
CA ILE A 152 14.28 5.16 6.80
C ILE A 152 12.95 5.22 6.03
N ILE A 153 12.32 4.06 5.78
CA ILE A 153 11.01 4.00 5.12
C ILE A 153 9.96 4.76 5.93
N ALA A 154 9.90 4.59 7.24
CA ALA A 154 8.94 5.30 8.10
C ALA A 154 9.12 6.83 8.00
N VAL A 155 10.37 7.31 8.02
CA VAL A 155 10.69 8.74 7.89
C VAL A 155 10.28 9.27 6.52
N LEU A 156 10.58 8.52 5.45
CA LEU A 156 10.18 8.90 4.09
C LEU A 156 8.66 8.93 3.93
N VAL A 157 7.95 7.95 4.49
CA VAL A 157 6.49 7.90 4.46
C VAL A 157 5.92 9.14 5.14
N VAL A 158 6.39 9.53 6.33
CA VAL A 158 5.90 10.75 7.00
C VAL A 158 6.26 12.01 6.21
N SER A 159 7.47 12.09 5.66
CA SER A 159 7.91 13.21 4.80
C SER A 159 7.04 13.37 3.55
N ILE A 160 6.68 12.24 2.92
CA ILE A 160 5.84 12.19 1.71
C ILE A 160 4.36 12.43 2.04
N ALA A 161 3.86 11.87 3.15
CA ALA A 161 2.47 11.97 3.61
C ALA A 161 2.10 13.38 4.08
N GLY A 162 3.09 14.14 4.56
CA GLY A 162 2.91 15.50 5.05
C GLY A 162 2.21 16.38 4.02
N LYS A 163 1.27 17.21 4.48
CA LYS A 163 0.46 18.15 3.67
C LYS A 163 -0.71 17.50 2.90
N GLY A 164 -1.50 16.66 3.56
CA GLY A 164 -2.80 16.18 3.05
C GLY A 164 -2.70 15.18 1.89
N ARG A 165 -1.67 14.32 1.93
CA ARG A 165 -1.47 13.26 0.92
C ARG A 165 -1.53 11.86 1.51
N TRP A 166 -1.95 11.75 2.76
CA TRP A 166 -2.03 10.47 3.48
C TRP A 166 -3.14 9.58 2.90
N GLU A 167 -4.19 10.18 2.33
CA GLU A 167 -5.29 9.52 1.66
C GLU A 167 -4.80 8.67 0.50
N TRP A 168 -3.83 9.19 -0.27
CA TRP A 168 -3.20 8.46 -1.36
C TRP A 168 -2.41 7.26 -0.85
N LEU A 169 -1.69 7.40 0.28
CA LEU A 169 -0.97 6.29 0.90
C LEU A 169 -1.92 5.18 1.36
N VAL A 170 -3.02 5.55 2.01
CA VAL A 170 -4.08 4.60 2.41
C VAL A 170 -4.66 3.94 1.17
N LEU A 171 -5.00 4.71 0.13
CA LEU A 171 -5.54 4.18 -1.11
C LEU A 171 -4.62 3.12 -1.70
N GLY A 172 -3.32 3.39 -1.83
CA GLY A 172 -2.42 2.43 -2.44
C GLY A 172 -2.05 1.24 -1.56
N LEU A 173 -2.01 1.39 -0.24
CA LEU A 173 -1.95 0.26 0.69
C LEU A 173 -3.14 -0.69 0.48
N LEU A 174 -4.34 -0.13 0.39
CA LEU A 174 -5.54 -0.93 0.18
C LEU A 174 -5.62 -1.51 -1.23
N MET A 175 -5.14 -0.80 -2.27
CA MET A 175 -5.02 -1.37 -3.62
C MET A 175 -4.05 -2.55 -3.66
N ALA A 176 -2.90 -2.45 -2.98
CA ALA A 176 -1.96 -3.57 -2.84
C ALA A 176 -2.58 -4.74 -2.05
N GLY A 177 -3.37 -4.44 -1.02
CA GLY A 177 -4.18 -5.40 -0.27
C GLY A 177 -5.23 -6.09 -1.14
N ILE A 178 -6.04 -5.34 -1.89
CA ILE A 178 -7.06 -5.86 -2.81
C ILE A 178 -6.42 -6.77 -3.86
N ALA A 179 -5.35 -6.32 -4.51
CA ALA A 179 -4.66 -7.12 -5.52
C ALA A 179 -4.19 -8.46 -4.94
N ASN A 180 -3.56 -8.45 -3.76
CA ASN A 180 -3.14 -9.67 -3.09
C ASN A 180 -4.33 -10.52 -2.62
N ALA A 181 -5.42 -9.91 -2.17
CA ALA A 181 -6.62 -10.64 -1.75
C ALA A 181 -7.24 -11.38 -2.94
N LEU A 182 -7.36 -10.74 -4.11
CA LEU A 182 -7.84 -11.36 -5.35
C LEU A 182 -6.97 -12.54 -5.78
N ILE A 183 -5.64 -12.39 -5.74
CA ILE A 183 -4.70 -13.50 -5.99
C ILE A 183 -4.90 -14.61 -4.95
N GLY A 184 -5.10 -14.24 -3.68
CA GLY A 184 -5.40 -15.17 -2.60
C GLY A 184 -6.69 -15.96 -2.83
N PHE A 185 -7.76 -15.33 -3.29
CA PHE A 185 -9.01 -15.99 -3.66
C PHE A 185 -8.80 -16.96 -4.82
N TYR A 186 -8.07 -16.54 -5.87
CA TYR A 186 -7.71 -17.41 -6.98
C TYR A 186 -6.94 -18.66 -6.51
N ILE A 187 -5.96 -18.49 -5.61
CA ILE A 187 -5.21 -19.59 -5.00
C ILE A 187 -6.15 -20.51 -4.22
N PHE A 188 -7.02 -19.95 -3.38
CA PHE A 188 -7.91 -20.70 -2.48
C PHE A 188 -8.81 -21.67 -3.24
N PHE A 189 -9.32 -21.26 -4.41
CA PHE A 189 -10.19 -22.08 -5.26
C PHE A 189 -9.44 -23.06 -6.19
N GLY A 190 -8.14 -23.25 -6.01
CA GLY A 190 -7.37 -24.28 -6.74
C GLY A 190 -6.20 -23.75 -7.58
N GLY A 191 -5.99 -22.43 -7.62
CA GLY A 191 -5.00 -21.81 -8.49
C GLY A 191 -3.52 -22.00 -8.08
N SER A 192 -3.22 -22.64 -6.94
CA SER A 192 -1.86 -22.69 -6.40
C SER A 192 -1.01 -23.88 -6.84
N GLY A 193 -1.60 -25.07 -7.02
CA GLY A 193 -0.84 -26.31 -7.24
C GLY A 193 0.06 -26.77 -6.07
N ALA A 194 0.12 -26.05 -4.95
CA ALA A 194 0.97 -26.39 -3.81
C ALA A 194 0.25 -27.37 -2.87
N LEU A 195 0.39 -28.68 -3.14
CA LEU A 195 -0.32 -29.74 -2.41
C LEU A 195 -0.11 -29.71 -0.89
N HIS A 196 1.01 -29.17 -0.41
CA HIS A 196 1.31 -29.03 1.03
C HIS A 196 0.51 -27.92 1.73
N LEU A 197 -0.23 -27.08 0.98
CA LEU A 197 -1.11 -26.03 1.51
C LEU A 197 -2.60 -26.39 1.36
N LEU A 198 -2.91 -27.64 1.04
CA LEU A 198 -4.28 -28.12 0.87
C LEU A 198 -5.00 -28.21 2.23
N ILE A 199 -6.24 -27.75 2.26
CA ILE A 199 -7.16 -27.80 3.39
C ILE A 199 -8.23 -28.83 3.03
N GLU A 200 -8.30 -29.90 3.81
CA GLU A 200 -9.34 -30.93 3.71
C GLU A 200 -9.54 -31.48 2.27
N ASN A 201 -8.46 -31.59 1.49
CA ASN A 201 -8.48 -32.02 0.10
C ASN A 201 -9.37 -31.20 -0.86
N ARG A 202 -9.75 -29.98 -0.49
CA ARG A 202 -10.70 -29.18 -1.27
C ARG A 202 -10.20 -27.77 -1.61
N PHE A 203 -9.69 -27.05 -0.63
CA PHE A 203 -9.25 -25.65 -0.79
C PHE A 203 -7.76 -25.52 -0.51
N PHE A 204 -7.12 -24.44 -0.97
CA PHE A 204 -5.73 -24.15 -0.63
C PHE A 204 -5.63 -22.96 0.32
N ARG A 205 -4.68 -22.99 1.25
CA ARG A 205 -4.38 -21.82 2.09
C ARG A 205 -3.88 -20.69 1.21
N ALA A 206 -4.58 -19.56 1.21
CA ALA A 206 -4.20 -18.40 0.41
C ALA A 206 -2.89 -17.78 0.92
N PHE A 207 -2.02 -17.38 -0.01
CA PHE A 207 -0.74 -16.73 0.31
C PHE A 207 -0.42 -15.50 -0.57
N GLY A 208 -1.33 -15.10 -1.46
CA GLY A 208 -1.12 -13.97 -2.37
C GLY A 208 0.21 -14.10 -3.13
N THR A 209 0.97 -13.00 -3.21
CA THR A 209 2.32 -13.03 -3.81
C THR A 209 3.44 -13.34 -2.80
N PHE A 210 3.12 -13.41 -1.51
CA PHE A 210 4.09 -13.62 -0.43
C PHE A 210 4.70 -15.04 -0.42
N GLY A 211 4.01 -16.01 -1.02
CA GLY A 211 4.44 -17.42 -1.06
C GLY A 211 4.26 -18.19 0.25
N GLN A 212 3.77 -17.55 1.31
CA GLN A 212 3.42 -18.19 2.58
C GLN A 212 2.10 -17.64 3.14
N PRO A 213 1.23 -18.49 3.72
CA PRO A 213 -0.07 -18.03 4.23
C PRO A 213 0.03 -17.09 5.43
N ASN A 214 1.07 -17.22 6.27
CA ASN A 214 1.19 -16.43 7.50
C ASN A 214 1.54 -14.95 7.22
N PRO A 215 2.59 -14.61 6.44
CA PRO A 215 2.85 -13.21 6.07
C PRO A 215 1.68 -12.57 5.32
N PHE A 216 1.04 -13.33 4.42
CA PHE A 216 -0.14 -12.89 3.69
C PHE A 216 -1.30 -12.56 4.65
N GLY A 217 -1.68 -13.49 5.52
CA GLY A 217 -2.75 -13.27 6.50
C GLY A 217 -2.44 -12.12 7.46
N GLY A 218 -1.18 -11.99 7.90
CA GLY A 218 -0.74 -10.86 8.71
C GLY A 218 -0.86 -9.51 7.99
N PHE A 219 -0.44 -9.43 6.73
CA PHE A 219 -0.61 -8.23 5.90
C PHE A 219 -2.09 -7.85 5.74
N MET A 220 -2.96 -8.82 5.42
CA MET A 220 -4.40 -8.59 5.32
C MET A 220 -5.01 -8.17 6.66
N GLY A 221 -4.57 -8.77 7.77
CA GLY A 221 -5.06 -8.46 9.12
C GLY A 221 -4.69 -7.07 9.61
N LEU A 222 -3.61 -6.48 9.08
CA LEU A 222 -3.23 -5.08 9.30
C LEU A 222 -4.03 -4.11 8.43
N LEU A 223 -4.33 -4.49 7.18
CA LEU A 223 -5.03 -3.61 6.23
C LEU A 223 -6.56 -3.59 6.41
N ALA A 224 -7.18 -4.70 6.80
CA ALA A 224 -8.63 -4.76 6.97
C ALA A 224 -9.16 -3.73 7.98
N PRO A 225 -8.58 -3.57 9.19
CA PRO A 225 -8.99 -2.53 10.13
C PRO A 225 -8.83 -1.10 9.57
N LEU A 226 -7.80 -0.86 8.76
CA LEU A 226 -7.58 0.43 8.08
C LEU A 226 -8.67 0.69 7.02
N ALA A 227 -9.05 -0.32 6.23
CA ALA A 227 -10.14 -0.22 5.27
C ALA A 227 -11.48 0.04 5.97
N LEU A 228 -11.75 -0.67 7.07
CA LEU A 228 -12.98 -0.54 7.85
C LEU A 228 -13.11 0.87 8.43
N THR A 229 -12.06 1.40 9.05
CA THR A 229 -12.10 2.75 9.63
C THR A 229 -12.20 3.84 8.59
N SER A 230 -11.57 3.65 7.42
CA SER A 230 -11.72 4.56 6.28
C SER A 230 -13.18 4.57 5.79
N ALA A 231 -13.78 3.39 5.60
CA ALA A 231 -15.19 3.27 5.22
C ALA A 231 -16.11 3.92 6.26
N PHE A 232 -15.87 3.65 7.55
CA PHE A 232 -16.64 4.25 8.64
C PHE A 232 -16.52 5.79 8.67
N GLY A 233 -15.33 6.33 8.40
CA GLY A 233 -15.11 7.78 8.29
C GLY A 233 -15.96 8.41 7.19
N TYR A 234 -15.99 7.82 5.99
CA TYR A 234 -16.85 8.29 4.89
C TYR A 234 -18.34 8.08 5.17
N LEU A 235 -18.72 7.02 5.89
CA LEU A 235 -20.10 6.84 6.34
C LEU A 235 -20.53 7.96 7.28
N MET A 236 -19.70 8.32 8.25
CA MET A 236 -19.98 9.43 9.18
C MET A 236 -20.06 10.77 8.44
N LEU A 237 -19.20 11.00 7.45
CA LEU A 237 -19.25 12.18 6.59
C LEU A 237 -20.58 12.25 5.81
N LEU A 238 -20.98 11.14 5.18
CA LEU A 238 -22.22 11.03 4.43
C LEU A 238 -23.44 11.29 5.31
N VAL A 239 -23.50 10.66 6.50
CA VAL A 239 -24.59 10.85 7.46
C VAL A 239 -24.66 12.30 7.95
N SER A 240 -23.51 12.92 8.23
CA SER A 240 -23.44 14.32 8.66
C SER A 240 -23.96 15.28 7.58
N ARG A 241 -23.49 15.12 6.33
CA ARG A 241 -23.92 15.94 5.19
C ARG A 241 -25.41 15.73 4.90
N TRP A 242 -25.88 14.49 4.89
CA TRP A 242 -27.30 14.18 4.70
C TRP A 242 -28.18 14.79 5.79
N ARG A 243 -27.74 14.82 7.06
CA ARG A 243 -28.50 15.48 8.13
C ARG A 243 -28.63 17.00 7.92
N GLN A 244 -27.62 17.63 7.33
CA GLN A 244 -27.59 19.08 7.08
C GLN A 244 -28.33 19.48 5.81
N THR A 245 -28.10 18.78 4.70
CA THR A 245 -28.61 19.18 3.37
C THR A 245 -29.78 18.33 2.89
N LYS A 246 -30.07 17.20 3.55
CA LYS A 246 -31.05 16.17 3.11
C LYS A 246 -30.76 15.56 1.74
N GLN A 247 -29.59 15.82 1.17
CA GLN A 247 -29.15 15.26 -0.11
C GLN A 247 -28.07 14.20 0.12
N LEU A 248 -28.04 13.21 -0.78
CA LEU A 248 -27.00 12.20 -0.82
C LEU A 248 -25.79 12.77 -1.55
N ASP A 249 -24.65 12.75 -0.88
CA ASP A 249 -23.40 13.25 -1.41
C ASP A 249 -22.62 12.14 -2.13
N THR A 250 -22.64 12.18 -3.46
CA THR A 250 -21.96 11.21 -4.31
C THR A 250 -20.45 11.18 -4.05
N GLU A 251 -19.84 12.30 -3.65
CA GLU A 251 -18.40 12.37 -3.34
C GLU A 251 -18.02 11.54 -2.11
N ALA A 252 -18.96 11.33 -1.18
CA ALA A 252 -18.76 10.48 -0.02
C ALA A 252 -19.17 9.02 -0.27
N ILE A 253 -20.14 8.78 -1.17
CA ILE A 253 -20.62 7.43 -1.50
C ILE A 253 -19.56 6.60 -2.21
N ILE A 254 -18.87 7.16 -3.21
CA ILE A 254 -17.88 6.40 -3.99
C ILE A 254 -16.74 5.89 -3.09
N PRO A 255 -16.09 6.73 -2.26
CA PRO A 255 -15.08 6.26 -1.32
C PRO A 255 -15.65 5.27 -0.29
N LEU A 256 -16.86 5.50 0.22
CA LEU A 256 -17.51 4.57 1.16
C LEU A 256 -17.64 3.16 0.56
N LEU A 257 -18.14 3.07 -0.67
CA LEU A 257 -18.28 1.79 -1.38
C LEU A 257 -16.91 1.16 -1.67
N PHE A 258 -15.93 1.96 -2.09
CA PHE A 258 -14.57 1.49 -2.34
C PHE A 258 -13.94 0.91 -1.06
N TYR A 259 -13.90 1.67 0.03
CA TYR A 259 -13.27 1.25 1.29
C TYR A 259 -14.05 0.12 1.96
N GLY A 260 -15.38 0.12 1.86
CA GLY A 260 -16.23 -0.98 2.34
C GLY A 260 -16.00 -2.27 1.55
N GLY A 261 -15.96 -2.20 0.22
CA GLY A 261 -15.62 -3.34 -0.64
C GLY A 261 -14.19 -3.84 -0.40
N ALA A 262 -13.23 -2.92 -0.25
CA ALA A 262 -11.85 -3.25 0.10
C ALA A 262 -11.78 -4.01 1.43
N PHE A 263 -12.51 -3.56 2.46
CA PHE A 263 -12.59 -4.25 3.74
C PHE A 263 -13.09 -5.69 3.57
N VAL A 264 -14.20 -5.89 2.85
CA VAL A 264 -14.77 -7.23 2.63
C VAL A 264 -13.77 -8.15 1.93
N LEU A 265 -13.12 -7.68 0.87
CA LEU A 265 -12.13 -8.47 0.14
C LEU A 265 -10.91 -8.82 1.01
N ILE A 266 -10.35 -7.84 1.71
CA ILE A 266 -9.14 -8.01 2.53
C ILE A 266 -9.43 -8.87 3.76
N ALA A 267 -10.57 -8.65 4.45
CA ALA A 267 -11.00 -9.49 5.57
C ALA A 267 -11.28 -10.93 5.11
N GLY A 268 -11.89 -11.10 3.93
CA GLY A 268 -12.00 -12.40 3.27
C GLY A 268 -10.63 -13.06 3.08
N GLY A 269 -9.64 -12.29 2.62
CA GLY A 269 -8.22 -12.66 2.53
C GLY A 269 -7.65 -13.21 3.85
N VAL A 270 -7.93 -12.55 4.98
CA VAL A 270 -7.53 -13.03 6.32
C VAL A 270 -8.11 -14.42 6.59
N ILE A 271 -9.40 -14.62 6.32
CA ILE A 271 -10.09 -15.89 6.56
C ILE A 271 -9.49 -17.01 5.70
N ILE A 272 -9.38 -16.79 4.38
CA ILE A 272 -8.89 -17.80 3.43
C ILE A 272 -7.38 -18.09 3.55
N SER A 273 -6.62 -17.24 4.25
CA SER A 273 -5.22 -17.54 4.62
C SER A 273 -5.11 -18.76 5.55
N TRP A 274 -6.19 -19.08 6.26
CA TRP A 274 -6.27 -20.17 7.22
C TRP A 274 -5.12 -20.13 8.25
N SER A 275 -4.76 -18.92 8.68
CA SER A 275 -3.71 -18.69 9.67
C SER A 275 -4.34 -18.26 10.99
N ARG A 276 -4.28 -19.15 11.99
CA ARG A 276 -4.80 -18.88 13.35
C ARG A 276 -4.17 -17.61 13.95
N GLY A 277 -2.87 -17.40 13.71
CA GLY A 277 -2.16 -16.20 14.12
C GLY A 277 -2.69 -14.95 13.43
N ALA A 278 -2.98 -15.01 12.12
CA ALA A 278 -3.57 -13.89 11.40
C ALA A 278 -5.00 -13.57 11.87
N TRP A 279 -5.80 -14.60 12.15
CA TRP A 279 -7.17 -14.41 12.66
C TRP A 279 -7.16 -13.74 14.03
N LEU A 280 -6.29 -14.21 14.93
CA LEU A 280 -6.12 -13.60 16.25
C LEU A 280 -5.64 -12.14 16.12
N ALA A 281 -4.61 -11.89 15.30
CA ALA A 281 -4.11 -10.54 15.07
C ALA A 281 -5.18 -9.60 14.50
N PHE A 282 -6.03 -10.10 13.58
CA PHE A 282 -7.14 -9.34 13.01
C PHE A 282 -8.22 -9.00 14.04
N VAL A 283 -8.61 -9.96 14.90
CA VAL A 283 -9.56 -9.69 15.99
C VAL A 283 -8.99 -8.68 16.98
N ILE A 284 -7.71 -8.82 17.37
CA ILE A 284 -7.04 -7.90 18.27
C ILE A 284 -6.96 -6.50 17.64
N SER A 285 -6.60 -6.37 16.37
CA SER A 285 -6.50 -5.07 15.71
C SER A 285 -7.86 -4.36 15.59
N LEU A 286 -8.93 -5.10 15.28
CA LEU A 286 -10.29 -4.57 15.36
C LEU A 286 -10.67 -4.13 16.78
N GLY A 287 -10.31 -4.93 17.80
CA GLY A 287 -10.49 -4.58 19.21
C GLY A 287 -9.79 -3.28 19.58
N MET A 288 -8.52 -3.12 19.18
CA MET A 288 -7.74 -1.90 19.43
C MET A 288 -8.36 -0.68 18.75
N ILE A 289 -8.90 -0.84 17.53
CA ILE A 289 -9.63 0.24 16.86
C ILE A 289 -10.91 0.58 17.63
N MET A 290 -11.72 -0.41 18.01
CA MET A 290 -12.94 -0.17 18.79
C MET A 290 -12.65 0.54 20.12
N PHE A 291 -11.53 0.20 20.76
CA PHE A 291 -11.05 0.85 21.97
C PHE A 291 -10.62 2.30 21.73
N ALA A 292 -9.89 2.56 20.64
CA ALA A 292 -9.32 3.87 20.33
C ALA A 292 -10.30 4.82 19.61
N LEU A 293 -11.41 4.31 19.07
CA LEU A 293 -12.40 5.08 18.31
C LEU A 293 -13.08 6.19 19.15
N PRO A 294 -13.51 5.93 20.41
CA PRO A 294 -14.14 6.96 21.23
C PRO A 294 -13.13 7.97 21.77
N ARG A 295 -13.56 9.21 21.96
CA ARG A 295 -12.71 10.26 22.55
C ARG A 295 -12.31 9.99 24.00
N LYS A 296 -13.09 9.17 24.73
CA LYS A 296 -12.86 8.86 26.14
C LYS A 296 -12.54 7.38 26.31
N TRP A 297 -11.43 7.07 26.98
CA TRP A 297 -10.93 5.69 27.15
C TRP A 297 -11.96 4.71 27.77
N TRP A 298 -12.79 5.19 28.70
CA TRP A 298 -13.83 4.36 29.33
C TRP A 298 -14.94 3.94 28.36
N GLN A 299 -15.25 4.74 27.33
CA GLN A 299 -16.18 4.36 26.28
C GLN A 299 -15.59 3.24 25.43
N GLY A 300 -14.29 3.30 25.16
CA GLY A 300 -13.55 2.23 24.49
C GLY A 300 -13.61 0.92 25.30
N LEU A 301 -13.40 0.99 26.62
CA LEU A 301 -13.54 -0.18 27.49
C LEU A 301 -14.97 -0.73 27.51
N ALA A 302 -15.98 0.13 27.58
CA ALA A 302 -17.37 -0.30 27.55
C ALA A 302 -17.73 -1.01 26.23
N LEU A 303 -17.23 -0.52 25.10
CA LEU A 303 -17.38 -1.17 23.79
C LEU A 303 -16.68 -2.52 23.73
N LEU A 304 -15.43 -2.61 24.21
CA LEU A 304 -14.70 -3.88 24.30
C LEU A 304 -15.44 -4.89 25.17
N PHE A 305 -15.94 -4.47 26.32
CA PHE A 305 -16.71 -5.31 27.24
C PHE A 305 -17.99 -5.81 26.57
N ALA A 306 -18.77 -4.90 25.98
CA ALA A 306 -19.99 -5.26 25.26
C ALA A 306 -19.72 -6.25 24.10
N ALA A 307 -18.68 -6.02 23.31
CA ALA A 307 -18.27 -6.93 22.24
C ALA A 307 -17.88 -8.31 22.79
N SER A 308 -17.13 -8.35 23.90
CA SER A 308 -16.72 -9.60 24.55
C SER A 308 -17.92 -10.38 25.09
N VAL A 309 -18.89 -9.70 25.70
CA VAL A 309 -20.14 -10.30 26.19
C VAL A 309 -20.97 -10.84 25.03
N LEU A 310 -21.08 -10.12 23.92
CA LEU A 310 -21.79 -10.58 22.72
C LEU A 310 -21.13 -11.83 22.12
N ILE A 311 -19.80 -11.84 22.00
CA ILE A 311 -19.06 -13.00 21.48
C ILE A 311 -19.25 -14.20 22.42
N ALA A 312 -19.13 -14.01 23.74
CA ALA A 312 -19.35 -15.07 24.71
C ALA A 312 -20.80 -15.57 24.68
N GLY A 313 -21.78 -14.67 24.56
CA GLY A 313 -23.19 -15.03 24.43
C GLY A 313 -23.46 -15.87 23.18
N LEU A 314 -22.96 -15.44 22.02
CA LEU A 314 -23.06 -16.18 20.77
C LEU A 314 -22.40 -17.56 20.86
N TRP A 315 -21.24 -17.66 21.51
CA TRP A 315 -20.54 -18.93 21.74
C TRP A 315 -21.31 -19.89 22.64
N LEU A 316 -22.04 -19.38 23.63
CA LEU A 316 -22.85 -20.21 24.54
C LEU A 316 -24.19 -20.63 23.93
N THR A 317 -24.66 -19.93 22.89
CA THR A 317 -25.92 -20.25 22.20
C THR A 317 -25.77 -21.12 20.96
N GLY A 318 -24.54 -21.35 20.49
CA GLY A 318 -24.22 -22.23 19.37
C GLY A 318 -23.64 -23.56 19.83
#